data_AF-A0A945LYS7-F1
#
_entry.id   AF-A0A945LYS7-F1
#
_cell.length_a   1.000
_cell.length_b   1.000
_cell.length_c   1.000
_cell.angle_alpha   90.00
_cell.angle_beta   90.00
_cell.angle_gamma   90.00
#
_symmetry.space_group_name_H-M   'P 1'
#
loop_
_entity.id
_entity.type
_entity.pdbx_description
1 polymer ?
#
loop_
_entity_poly.entity_id
_entity_poly.type
_entity_poly.pdbx_seq_one_letter_code
_entity_poly.pdbx_strand_id
1 'polypeptide(L)'
;MAKSVIEGMVIVCGILLSFFIGELNTEKNNIEIKKELIHDLSQSLNDDLKQISIIQTILMDSLNQISKLQDDIESNHQNLSDQEAINLILDIEVAASFFPSIGVYNELISTGSYELVNNSELKRTLIDLYETQKERNYTMSISLDNLMLQYIRETLEGFSIRFSYNKMEGEVYGDRVIQNYKFDQKYYLSKKFYGLLSTLSFPANNYNKLLITAKKSIEDAKKLIIIEVADT
;
A
#
# COMPACT_ATOMS: atom_id res chain seq x y z
N MET A 1 -58.11 36.06 25.76
CA MET A 1 -57.09 35.31 26.53
C MET A 1 -56.89 33.91 25.96
N ALA A 2 -57.91 33.04 25.90
CA ALA A 2 -57.79 31.69 25.33
C ALA A 2 -57.32 31.66 23.85
N LYS A 3 -57.83 32.58 23.01
CA LYS A 3 -57.43 32.69 21.59
C LYS A 3 -55.92 32.93 21.40
N SER A 4 -55.36 33.88 22.16
CA SER A 4 -53.93 34.23 22.09
C SER A 4 -53.02 33.11 22.65
N VAL A 5 -53.51 32.32 23.61
CA VAL A 5 -52.79 31.14 24.13
C VAL A 5 -52.77 30.01 23.08
N ILE A 6 -53.90 29.78 22.40
CA ILE A 6 -53.98 28.80 21.31
C ILE A 6 -53.10 29.23 20.13
N GLU A 7 -53.14 30.51 19.74
CA GLU A 7 -52.28 31.06 18.69
C GLU A 7 -50.79 30.92 19.04
N GLY A 8 -50.40 31.23 20.27
CA GLY A 8 -49.02 31.04 20.75
C GLY A 8 -48.61 29.56 20.73
N MET A 9 -49.48 28.65 21.14
CA MET A 9 -49.22 27.21 21.10
C MET A 9 -49.05 26.69 19.67
N VAL A 10 -49.90 27.12 18.74
CA VAL A 10 -49.79 26.73 17.31
C VAL A 10 -48.47 27.21 16.71
N ILE A 11 -48.03 28.44 17.03
CA ILE A 11 -46.74 28.97 16.57
C ILE A 11 -45.58 28.14 17.11
N VAL A 12 -45.57 27.86 18.42
CA VAL A 12 -44.52 27.03 19.06
C VAL A 12 -44.50 25.62 18.46
N CYS A 13 -45.66 24.98 18.28
CA CYS A 13 -45.76 23.67 17.64
C CYS A 13 -45.27 23.69 16.20
N GLY A 14 -45.59 24.73 15.42
CA GLY A 14 -45.11 24.89 14.05
C GLY A 14 -43.59 25.01 13.96
N ILE A 15 -42.98 25.77 14.87
CA ILE A 15 -41.52 25.91 14.97
C ILE A 15 -40.87 24.56 15.33
N LEU A 16 -41.39 23.86 16.34
CA LEU A 16 -40.87 22.55 16.75
C LEU A 16 -41.02 21.50 15.64
N LEU A 17 -42.15 21.48 14.93
CA LEU A 17 -42.36 20.59 13.77
C LEU A 17 -41.38 20.90 12.63
N SER A 18 -41.11 22.18 12.36
CA SER A 18 -40.14 22.57 11.34
C SER A 18 -38.72 22.11 11.70
N PHE A 19 -38.32 22.25 12.96
CA PHE A 19 -37.03 21.73 13.42
C PHE A 19 -36.96 20.21 13.32
N PHE A 20 -38.00 19.51 13.77
CA PHE A 20 -38.09 18.06 13.70
C PHE A 20 -37.99 17.53 12.26
N ILE A 21 -38.71 18.12 11.31
CA ILE A 21 -38.62 17.75 9.89
C ILE A 21 -37.22 18.04 9.33
N GLY A 22 -36.62 19.17 9.72
CA GLY A 22 -35.25 19.52 9.33
C GLY A 22 -34.23 18.49 9.82
N GLU A 23 -34.37 18.02 11.06
CA GLU A 23 -33.51 17.00 11.66
C GLU A 23 -33.65 15.65 10.94
N LEU A 24 -34.88 15.20 10.66
CA LEU A 24 -35.14 13.98 9.89
C LEU A 24 -34.49 14.01 8.49
N ASN A 25 -34.59 15.14 7.78
CA ASN A 25 -33.97 15.28 6.46
C ASN A 25 -32.44 15.24 6.55
N THR A 26 -31.88 15.83 7.61
CA THR A 26 -30.43 15.84 7.85
C THR A 26 -29.93 14.43 8.16
N GLU A 27 -30.63 13.69 9.02
CA GLU A 27 -30.30 12.30 9.35
C GLU A 27 -30.32 11.41 8.10
N LYS A 28 -31.38 11.54 7.29
CA LYS A 28 -31.50 10.81 6.03
C LYS A 28 -30.33 11.10 5.08
N ASN A 29 -30.00 12.39 4.89
CA ASN A 29 -28.89 12.80 4.04
C ASN A 29 -27.55 12.25 4.54
N ASN A 30 -27.31 12.26 5.85
CA ASN A 30 -26.08 11.71 6.43
C ASN A 30 -25.97 10.19 6.22
N ILE A 31 -27.08 9.46 6.30
CA ILE A 31 -27.12 8.02 5.97
C ILE A 31 -26.80 7.77 4.50
N GLU A 32 -27.34 8.59 3.58
CA GLU A 32 -27.05 8.49 2.15
C GLU A 32 -25.56 8.74 1.86
N ILE A 33 -24.98 9.81 2.42
CA ILE A 33 -23.54 10.10 2.31
C ILE A 33 -22.71 8.93 2.85
N LYS A 34 -23.06 8.38 4.02
CA LYS A 34 -22.37 7.20 4.55
C LYS A 34 -22.39 6.04 3.55
N LYS A 35 -23.54 5.74 2.94
CA LYS A 35 -23.67 4.63 1.98
C LYS A 35 -22.76 4.84 0.77
N GLU A 36 -22.70 6.05 0.23
CA GLU A 36 -21.81 6.42 -0.88
C GLU A 36 -20.34 6.23 -0.49
N LEU A 37 -19.92 6.78 0.66
CA LEU A 37 -18.54 6.65 1.12
C LEU A 37 -18.13 5.21 1.44
N ILE A 38 -19.04 4.38 1.95
CA ILE A 38 -18.77 2.95 2.20
C ILE A 38 -18.62 2.18 0.87
N HIS A 39 -19.40 2.54 -0.15
CA HIS A 39 -19.26 2.00 -1.49
C HIS A 39 -17.90 2.39 -2.09
N ASP A 40 -17.54 3.67 -2.03
CA ASP A 40 -16.27 4.17 -2.57
C ASP A 40 -15.06 3.60 -1.83
N LEU A 41 -15.20 3.39 -0.52
CA LEU A 41 -14.19 2.72 0.29
C LEU A 41 -13.99 1.28 -0.20
N SER A 42 -15.07 0.55 -0.49
CA SER A 42 -14.98 -0.82 -1.04
C SER A 42 -14.22 -0.85 -2.37
N GLN A 43 -14.46 0.14 -3.23
CA GLN A 43 -13.76 0.27 -4.50
C GLN A 43 -12.28 0.62 -4.31
N SER A 44 -11.98 1.58 -3.43
CA SER A 44 -10.63 1.97 -3.05
C SER A 44 -9.82 0.77 -2.51
N LEU A 45 -10.44 -0.05 -1.66
CA LEU A 45 -9.84 -1.27 -1.13
C LEU A 45 -9.56 -2.33 -2.21
N ASN A 46 -10.32 -2.36 -3.32
CA ASN A 46 -10.00 -3.23 -4.46
C ASN A 46 -8.71 -2.81 -5.14
N ASP A 47 -8.49 -1.50 -5.29
CA ASP A 47 -7.30 -0.98 -5.93
C ASP A 47 -6.07 -1.14 -5.05
N ASP A 48 -6.22 -0.98 -3.72
CA ASP A 48 -5.18 -1.30 -2.76
C ASP A 48 -4.76 -2.79 -2.83
N LEU A 49 -5.71 -3.74 -2.97
CA LEU A 49 -5.41 -5.16 -3.14
C LEU A 49 -4.63 -5.46 -4.43
N LYS A 50 -4.95 -4.76 -5.52
CA LYS A 50 -4.22 -4.89 -6.80
C LYS A 50 -2.79 -4.38 -6.62
N GLN A 51 -2.62 -3.21 -5.99
CA GLN A 51 -1.30 -2.63 -5.74
C GLN A 51 -0.44 -3.55 -4.88
N ILE A 52 -0.98 -4.09 -3.77
CA ILE A 52 -0.27 -5.07 -2.94
C ILE A 52 0.16 -6.27 -3.76
N SER A 53 -0.72 -6.81 -4.61
CA SER A 53 -0.40 -8.00 -5.41
C SER A 53 0.75 -7.74 -6.39
N ILE A 54 0.77 -6.57 -7.05
CA ILE A 54 1.86 -6.17 -7.95
C ILE A 54 3.19 -6.07 -7.18
N ILE A 55 3.18 -5.41 -6.02
CA ILE A 55 4.39 -5.24 -5.19
C ILE A 55 4.90 -6.58 -4.68
N GLN A 56 4.00 -7.47 -4.26
CA GLN A 56 4.39 -8.81 -3.81
C GLN A 56 5.06 -9.60 -4.93
N THR A 57 4.59 -9.50 -6.18
CA THR A 57 5.25 -10.14 -7.33
C THR A 57 6.67 -9.61 -7.51
N ILE A 58 6.85 -8.29 -7.60
CA ILE A 58 8.18 -7.65 -7.74
C ILE A 58 9.14 -8.08 -6.62
N LEU A 59 8.64 -8.09 -5.38
CA LEU A 59 9.42 -8.45 -4.21
C LEU A 59 9.82 -9.93 -4.21
N MET A 60 8.92 -10.84 -4.59
CA MET A 60 9.22 -12.27 -4.66
C MET A 60 10.18 -12.60 -5.79
N ASP A 61 10.04 -11.93 -6.95
CA ASP A 61 10.98 -12.05 -8.05
C ASP A 61 12.39 -11.60 -7.63
N SER A 62 12.48 -10.48 -6.90
CA SER A 62 13.74 -9.98 -6.34
C SER A 62 14.36 -10.92 -5.33
N LEU A 63 13.58 -11.50 -4.42
CA LEU A 63 14.06 -12.51 -3.47
C LEU A 63 14.57 -13.77 -4.19
N ASN A 64 13.90 -14.19 -5.27
CA ASN A 64 14.34 -15.31 -6.09
C ASN A 64 15.64 -15.01 -6.84
N GLN A 65 15.80 -13.80 -7.38
CA GLN A 65 17.06 -13.34 -7.99
C GLN A 65 18.20 -13.34 -6.98
N ILE A 66 17.96 -12.81 -5.77
CA ILE A 66 18.93 -12.84 -4.67
C ILE A 66 19.35 -14.27 -4.35
N SER A 67 18.39 -15.19 -4.21
CA SER A 67 18.68 -16.61 -3.94
C SER A 67 19.55 -17.22 -5.03
N LYS A 68 19.22 -17.01 -6.31
CA LYS A 68 20.00 -17.53 -7.45
C LYS A 68 21.43 -17.01 -7.46
N LEU A 69 21.63 -15.72 -7.14
CA LEU A 69 22.96 -15.13 -7.03
C LEU A 69 23.76 -15.72 -5.87
N GLN A 70 23.11 -15.95 -4.72
CA GLN A 70 23.75 -16.60 -3.57
C GLN A 70 24.14 -18.05 -3.88
N ASP A 71 23.25 -18.83 -4.49
CA ASP A 71 23.53 -20.21 -4.93
C ASP A 71 24.70 -20.26 -5.92
N ASP A 72 24.74 -19.30 -6.86
CA ASP A 72 25.83 -19.19 -7.82
C ASP A 72 27.17 -18.79 -7.15
N ILE A 73 27.17 -17.86 -6.21
CA ILE A 73 28.35 -17.52 -5.40
C ILE A 73 28.86 -18.74 -4.63
N GLU A 74 27.95 -19.50 -4.01
CA GLU A 74 28.27 -20.72 -3.26
C GLU A 74 28.83 -21.83 -4.16
N SER A 75 28.40 -21.87 -5.42
CA SER A 75 28.99 -22.73 -6.46
C SER A 75 30.31 -22.22 -7.04
N ASN A 76 30.84 -21.10 -6.53
CA ASN A 76 32.02 -20.41 -7.05
C ASN A 76 31.83 -19.96 -8.51
N HIS A 77 30.66 -19.39 -8.82
CA HIS A 77 30.26 -18.86 -10.13
C HIS A 77 30.28 -19.93 -11.24
N GLN A 78 29.62 -21.06 -11.01
CA GLN A 78 29.52 -22.17 -11.97
C GLN A 78 28.11 -22.32 -12.57
N ASN A 79 27.10 -21.71 -11.96
CA ASN A 79 25.69 -21.88 -12.33
C ASN A 79 25.20 -20.80 -13.29
N LEU A 80 25.81 -19.61 -13.25
CA LEU A 80 25.46 -18.46 -14.08
C LEU A 80 26.67 -17.99 -14.90
N SER A 81 26.40 -17.46 -16.08
CA SER A 81 27.37 -16.62 -16.79
C SER A 81 27.46 -15.22 -16.18
N ASP A 82 28.56 -14.51 -16.42
CA ASP A 82 28.74 -13.11 -16.02
C ASP A 82 27.54 -12.22 -16.41
N GLN A 83 27.01 -12.39 -17.63
CA GLN A 83 25.90 -11.60 -18.14
C GLN A 83 24.60 -11.89 -17.39
N GLU A 84 24.32 -13.17 -17.13
CA GLU A 84 23.13 -13.58 -16.36
C GLU A 84 23.20 -13.05 -14.93
N ALA A 85 24.37 -13.16 -14.28
CA ALA A 85 24.58 -12.60 -12.96
C ALA A 85 24.36 -11.08 -12.95
N ILE A 86 24.90 -10.34 -13.91
CA ILE A 86 24.70 -8.88 -14.02
C ILE A 86 23.23 -8.52 -14.24
N ASN A 87 22.51 -9.27 -15.08
CA ASN A 87 21.08 -9.03 -15.30
C ASN A 87 20.30 -9.23 -13.99
N LEU A 88 20.51 -10.36 -13.30
CA LEU A 88 19.86 -10.63 -12.01
C LEU A 88 20.18 -9.57 -10.96
N ILE A 89 21.44 -9.12 -10.89
CA ILE A 89 21.87 -8.03 -9.97
C ILE A 89 21.07 -6.75 -10.24
N LEU A 90 20.94 -6.40 -11.50
CA LEU A 90 20.30 -5.16 -11.89
C LEU A 90 18.77 -5.24 -11.74
N ASP A 91 18.17 -6.42 -11.87
CA ASP A 91 16.72 -6.62 -11.80
C ASP A 91 16.18 -6.71 -10.36
N ILE A 92 17.05 -6.76 -9.35
CA ILE A 92 16.64 -6.73 -7.94
C ILE A 92 16.01 -5.38 -7.60
N GLU A 93 14.76 -5.42 -7.16
CA GLU A 93 13.96 -4.27 -6.74
C GLU A 93 13.15 -4.62 -5.48
N VAL A 94 13.69 -4.24 -4.31
CA VAL A 94 13.04 -4.51 -3.02
C VAL A 94 12.32 -3.30 -2.43
N ALA A 95 12.40 -2.13 -3.07
CA ALA A 95 11.87 -0.86 -2.56
C ALA A 95 10.52 -0.44 -3.18
N ALA A 96 9.91 -1.32 -3.97
CA ALA A 96 8.52 -1.15 -4.43
C ALA A 96 7.58 -0.90 -3.23
N SER A 97 6.87 0.22 -3.24
CA SER A 97 6.14 0.74 -2.08
C SER A 97 4.62 0.73 -2.27
N PHE A 98 3.92 0.26 -1.25
CA PHE A 98 2.45 0.27 -1.16
C PHE A 98 1.97 1.60 -0.57
N PHE A 99 0.94 2.21 -1.14
CA PHE A 99 0.35 3.46 -0.68
C PHE A 99 -1.16 3.29 -0.56
N PRO A 100 -1.68 2.96 0.63
CA PRO A 100 -3.11 2.76 0.80
C PRO A 100 -3.87 4.05 0.49
N SER A 101 -4.96 3.90 -0.25
CA SER A 101 -5.81 5.01 -0.68
C SER A 101 -6.63 5.55 0.50
N ILE A 102 -6.08 6.52 1.22
CA ILE A 102 -6.66 7.06 2.47
C ILE A 102 -7.78 8.10 2.26
N GLY A 103 -7.95 8.62 1.03
CA GLY A 103 -8.87 9.72 0.75
C GLY A 103 -10.29 9.48 1.26
N VAL A 104 -10.87 8.33 0.91
CA VAL A 104 -12.24 7.98 1.30
C VAL A 104 -12.38 7.76 2.81
N TYR A 105 -11.34 7.20 3.46
CA TYR A 105 -11.33 7.06 4.92
C TYR A 105 -11.33 8.43 5.62
N ASN A 106 -10.52 9.38 5.14
CA ASN A 106 -10.51 10.75 5.67
C ASN A 106 -11.86 11.46 5.46
N GLU A 107 -12.53 11.19 4.34
CA GLU A 107 -13.86 11.71 4.07
C GLU A 107 -14.92 11.13 5.01
N LEU A 108 -14.89 9.83 5.30
CA LEU A 108 -15.73 9.20 6.32
C LEU A 108 -15.59 9.88 7.69
N ILE A 109 -14.35 10.20 8.10
CA ILE A 109 -14.08 10.87 9.37
C ILE A 109 -14.58 12.32 9.35
N SER A 110 -14.20 13.09 8.33
CA SER A 110 -14.50 14.53 8.25
C SER A 110 -15.98 14.87 8.07
N THR A 111 -16.75 13.99 7.43
CA THR A 111 -18.21 14.12 7.28
C THR A 111 -18.99 13.61 8.50
N GLY A 112 -18.32 12.97 9.47
CA GLY A 112 -18.97 12.28 10.59
C GLY A 112 -19.62 10.95 10.20
N SER A 113 -19.57 10.55 8.92
CA SER A 113 -20.14 9.30 8.42
C SER A 113 -19.53 8.06 9.06
N TYR A 114 -18.27 8.14 9.51
CA TYR A 114 -17.61 7.09 10.26
C TYR A 114 -18.37 6.70 11.54
N GLU A 115 -18.96 7.68 12.24
CA GLU A 115 -19.74 7.41 13.46
C GLU A 115 -21.04 6.66 13.18
N LEU A 116 -21.58 6.83 11.97
CA LEU A 116 -22.79 6.17 11.48
C LEU A 116 -22.56 4.74 10.98
N VAL A 117 -21.30 4.26 10.97
CA VAL A 117 -20.97 2.86 10.71
C VAL A 117 -21.37 2.03 11.93
N ASN A 118 -22.30 1.12 11.73
CA ASN A 118 -22.88 0.29 12.79
C ASN A 118 -21.90 -0.82 13.20
N ASN A 119 -21.20 -1.41 12.22
CA ASN A 119 -20.25 -2.48 12.48
C ASN A 119 -18.99 -1.97 13.21
N SER A 120 -18.91 -2.23 14.51
CA SER A 120 -17.77 -1.81 15.35
C SER A 120 -16.45 -2.50 14.97
N GLU A 121 -16.51 -3.71 14.41
CA GLU A 121 -15.34 -4.42 13.92
C GLU A 121 -14.82 -3.79 12.62
N LEU A 122 -15.71 -3.35 11.73
CA LEU A 122 -15.33 -2.57 10.54
C LEU A 122 -14.59 -1.30 10.97
N LYS A 123 -15.18 -0.54 11.91
CA LYS A 123 -14.56 0.66 12.46
C LYS A 123 -13.14 0.41 12.96
N ARG A 124 -12.95 -0.61 13.80
CA ARG A 124 -11.62 -0.97 14.33
C ARG A 124 -10.65 -1.38 13.23
N THR A 125 -11.12 -2.14 12.24
CA THR A 125 -10.30 -2.61 11.12
C THR A 125 -9.81 -1.44 10.26
N LEU A 126 -10.67 -0.45 10.00
CA LEU A 126 -10.29 0.75 9.25
C LEU A 126 -9.26 1.61 10.00
N ILE A 127 -9.44 1.79 11.32
CA ILE A 127 -8.43 2.49 12.15
C ILE A 127 -7.09 1.76 12.08
N ASP A 128 -7.08 0.44 12.32
CA ASP A 128 -5.82 -0.32 12.31
C ASP A 128 -5.13 -0.23 10.94
N LEU A 129 -5.89 -0.35 9.84
CA LEU A 129 -5.36 -0.25 8.49
C LEU A 129 -4.75 1.13 8.20
N TYR A 130 -5.52 2.21 8.41
CA TYR A 130 -5.13 3.54 7.96
C TYR A 130 -4.29 4.32 8.97
N GLU A 131 -4.39 4.06 10.27
CA GLU A 131 -3.62 4.79 11.30
C GLU A 131 -2.37 4.02 11.75
N THR A 132 -2.43 2.68 11.79
CA THR A 132 -1.33 1.87 12.34
C THR A 132 -0.52 1.17 11.25
N GLN A 133 -1.18 0.38 10.40
CA GLN A 133 -0.49 -0.41 9.38
C GLN A 133 0.13 0.48 8.29
N LYS A 134 -0.57 1.55 7.88
CA LYS A 134 -0.04 2.56 6.96
C LYS A 134 1.29 3.13 7.42
N GLU A 135 1.40 3.54 8.69
CA GLU A 135 2.63 4.13 9.24
C GLU A 135 3.79 3.14 9.30
N ARG A 136 3.51 1.88 9.66
CA ARG A 136 4.49 0.79 9.62
C ARG A 136 5.00 0.55 8.19
N ASN A 137 4.08 0.51 7.23
CA ASN A 137 4.40 0.36 5.83
C ASN A 137 5.27 1.53 5.34
N TYR A 138 4.89 2.78 5.63
CA TYR A 138 5.68 3.96 5.25
C TYR A 138 7.11 3.93 5.81
N THR A 139 7.25 3.57 7.09
CA THR A 139 8.56 3.44 7.74
C THR A 139 9.41 2.36 7.08
N MET A 140 8.82 1.21 6.76
CA MET A 140 9.51 0.12 6.08
C MET A 140 9.93 0.51 4.66
N SER A 141 9.04 1.17 3.90
CA SER A 141 9.32 1.68 2.55
C SER A 141 10.54 2.59 2.54
N ILE A 142 10.62 3.57 3.45
CA ILE A 142 11.81 4.44 3.56
C ILE A 142 13.09 3.64 3.86
N SER A 143 12.99 2.62 4.73
CA SER A 143 14.13 1.78 5.03
C SER A 143 14.61 1.01 3.79
N LEU A 144 13.68 0.48 2.99
CA LEU A 144 13.98 -0.26 1.77
C LEU A 144 14.56 0.65 0.69
N ASP A 145 14.03 1.86 0.51
CA ASP A 145 14.59 2.86 -0.41
C ASP A 145 16.07 3.13 -0.11
N ASN A 146 16.39 3.37 1.16
CA ASN A 146 17.78 3.63 1.57
C ASN A 146 18.71 2.43 1.30
N LEU A 147 18.23 1.22 1.57
CA LEU A 147 18.97 0.00 1.29
C LEU A 147 19.15 -0.23 -0.22
N MET A 148 18.13 0.05 -1.02
CA MET A 148 18.17 -0.07 -2.47
C MET A 148 19.16 0.93 -3.08
N LEU A 149 19.19 2.16 -2.58
CA LEU A 149 20.20 3.16 -2.98
C LEU A 149 21.62 2.72 -2.63
N GLN A 150 21.83 2.14 -1.44
CA GLN A 150 23.13 1.56 -1.08
C GLN A 150 23.51 0.43 -2.01
N TYR A 151 22.59 -0.50 -2.28
CA TYR A 151 22.80 -1.63 -3.17
C TYR A 151 23.19 -1.18 -4.59
N ILE A 152 22.44 -0.24 -5.17
CA ILE A 152 22.73 0.32 -6.49
C ILE A 152 24.13 0.91 -6.50
N ARG A 153 24.48 1.74 -5.51
CA ARG A 153 25.83 2.33 -5.46
C ARG A 153 26.92 1.27 -5.42
N GLU A 154 26.81 0.31 -4.51
CA GLU A 154 27.85 -0.70 -4.32
C GLU A 154 27.99 -1.65 -5.52
N THR A 155 26.88 -2.00 -6.16
CA THR A 155 26.89 -2.83 -7.38
C THR A 155 27.49 -2.10 -8.57
N LEU A 156 27.16 -0.83 -8.78
CA LEU A 156 27.73 -0.04 -9.87
C LEU A 156 29.24 0.18 -9.69
N GLU A 157 29.69 0.41 -8.46
CA GLU A 157 31.12 0.51 -8.13
C GLU A 157 31.84 -0.83 -8.32
N GLY A 158 31.23 -1.95 -7.89
CA GLY A 158 31.83 -3.28 -7.94
C GLY A 158 31.91 -3.89 -9.35
N PHE A 159 30.95 -3.60 -10.22
CA PHE A 159 30.84 -4.23 -11.55
C PHE A 159 31.02 -3.25 -12.73
N SER A 160 31.27 -1.97 -12.45
CA SER A 160 31.53 -0.93 -13.49
C SER A 160 30.50 -0.96 -14.63
N ILE A 161 29.22 -0.97 -14.27
CA ILE A 161 28.11 -1.15 -15.22
C ILE A 161 27.74 0.20 -15.85
N ARG A 162 27.60 0.23 -17.18
CA ARG A 162 26.99 1.33 -17.93
C ARG A 162 25.71 0.85 -18.57
N PHE A 163 24.61 1.55 -18.31
CA PHE A 163 23.33 1.32 -18.97
C PHE A 163 22.71 2.65 -19.42
N SER A 164 21.79 2.56 -20.36
CA SER A 164 20.91 3.64 -20.78
C SER A 164 19.45 3.28 -20.53
N TYR A 165 18.57 4.27 -20.62
CA TYR A 165 17.13 4.07 -20.54
C TYR A 165 16.50 4.33 -21.90
N ASN A 166 15.71 3.39 -22.40
CA ASN A 166 14.82 3.65 -23.53
C ASN A 166 13.65 4.49 -23.02
N LYS A 167 13.65 5.78 -23.32
CA LYS A 167 12.60 6.71 -22.85
C LYS A 167 11.25 6.52 -23.56
N MET A 168 11.18 5.68 -24.59
CA MET A 168 9.97 5.43 -25.37
C MET A 168 9.22 4.15 -24.96
N GLU A 169 9.79 3.35 -24.05
CA GLU A 169 9.25 2.06 -23.58
C GLU A 169 9.34 2.01 -22.04
N GLY A 170 8.38 1.39 -21.37
CA GLY A 170 8.31 1.27 -19.90
C GLY A 170 7.11 2.02 -19.28
N GLU A 171 6.41 1.39 -18.33
CA GLU A 171 5.12 1.90 -17.78
C GLU A 171 5.28 3.10 -16.83
N VAL A 172 6.48 3.34 -16.28
CA VAL A 172 6.75 4.42 -15.31
C VAL A 172 8.13 5.08 -15.52
N TYR A 173 9.17 4.27 -15.71
CA TYR A 173 10.51 4.70 -16.11
C TYR A 173 10.91 3.93 -17.38
N GLY A 174 11.87 4.49 -18.13
CA GLY A 174 12.35 3.83 -19.35
C GLY A 174 12.88 2.43 -19.09
N ASP A 175 12.79 1.53 -20.08
CA ASP A 175 13.42 0.21 -19.96
C ASP A 175 14.96 0.34 -19.96
N ARG A 176 15.61 -0.36 -19.03
CA ARG A 176 17.07 -0.34 -18.91
C ARG A 176 17.72 -1.20 -19.99
N VAL A 177 18.67 -0.62 -20.72
CA VAL A 177 19.49 -1.31 -21.71
C VAL A 177 20.94 -1.28 -21.24
N ILE A 178 21.52 -2.44 -20.95
CA ILE A 178 22.94 -2.57 -20.59
C ILE A 178 23.78 -2.27 -21.83
N GLN A 179 24.68 -1.30 -21.71
CA GLN A 179 25.60 -0.93 -22.79
C GLN A 179 26.96 -1.59 -22.63
N ASN A 180 27.44 -1.71 -21.38
CA ASN A 180 28.71 -2.34 -21.06
C ASN A 180 28.78 -2.68 -19.57
N TYR A 181 29.62 -3.64 -19.20
CA TYR A 181 29.95 -3.96 -17.81
C TYR A 181 31.35 -4.56 -17.72
N LYS A 182 31.94 -4.57 -16.52
CA LYS A 182 33.17 -5.33 -16.23
C LYS A 182 32.90 -6.25 -15.05
N PHE A 183 32.80 -7.54 -15.32
CA PHE A 183 32.56 -8.51 -14.27
C PHE A 183 33.80 -8.66 -13.38
N ASP A 184 33.70 -8.19 -12.13
CA ASP A 184 34.71 -8.43 -11.11
C ASP A 184 34.33 -9.68 -10.31
N GLN A 185 34.83 -10.83 -10.75
CA GLN A 185 34.56 -12.11 -10.09
C GLN A 185 35.07 -12.14 -8.64
N LYS A 186 36.15 -11.40 -8.32
CA LYS A 186 36.66 -11.33 -6.95
C LYS A 186 35.70 -10.58 -6.04
N TYR A 187 35.10 -9.49 -6.52
CA TYR A 187 34.05 -8.78 -5.80
C TYR A 187 32.77 -9.62 -5.69
N TYR A 188 32.35 -10.26 -6.78
CA TYR A 188 31.18 -11.14 -6.82
C TYR A 188 31.24 -12.24 -5.75
N LEU A 189 32.38 -12.94 -5.65
CA LEU A 189 32.59 -14.00 -4.67
C LEU A 189 32.96 -13.49 -3.25
N SER A 190 32.96 -12.18 -3.05
CA SER A 190 33.38 -11.60 -1.77
C SER A 190 32.28 -11.70 -0.70
N LYS A 191 32.70 -11.82 0.56
CA LYS A 191 31.81 -11.70 1.72
C LYS A 191 31.05 -10.37 1.75
N LYS A 192 31.62 -9.31 1.15
CA LYS A 192 30.98 -7.99 1.07
C LYS A 192 29.73 -8.07 0.18
N PHE A 193 29.86 -8.60 -1.04
CA PHE A 193 28.73 -8.70 -1.96
C PHE A 193 27.67 -9.69 -1.46
N TYR A 194 28.09 -10.86 -0.95
CA TYR A 194 27.16 -11.83 -0.34
C TYR A 194 26.40 -11.23 0.87
N GLY A 195 27.10 -10.45 1.70
CA GLY A 195 26.50 -9.73 2.83
C GLY A 195 25.51 -8.64 2.39
N LEU A 196 25.80 -7.95 1.30
CA LEU A 196 24.90 -6.97 0.69
C LEU A 196 23.59 -7.62 0.20
N LEU A 197 23.68 -8.78 -0.49
CA LEU A 197 22.50 -9.57 -0.89
C LEU A 197 21.66 -10.02 0.33
N SER A 198 22.31 -10.49 1.39
CA SER A 198 21.65 -10.86 2.65
C SER A 198 20.97 -9.66 3.34
N THR A 199 21.55 -8.47 3.21
CA THR A 199 21.02 -7.24 3.81
C THR A 199 19.76 -6.76 3.08
N LEU A 200 19.60 -7.06 1.80
CA LEU A 200 18.35 -6.82 1.08
C LEU A 200 17.26 -7.84 1.42
N SER A 201 17.61 -9.13 1.46
CA SER A 201 16.62 -10.20 1.62
C SER A 201 15.93 -10.18 2.99
N PHE A 202 16.65 -9.89 4.07
CA PHE A 202 16.07 -9.85 5.42
C PHE A 202 14.91 -8.83 5.57
N PRO A 203 15.10 -7.52 5.30
CA PRO A 203 14.02 -6.54 5.39
C PRO A 203 12.94 -6.75 4.31
N ALA A 204 13.30 -7.23 3.12
CA ALA A 204 12.32 -7.61 2.08
C ALA A 204 11.35 -8.70 2.58
N ASN A 205 11.83 -9.74 3.26
CA ASN A 205 10.97 -10.76 3.86
C ASN A 205 10.03 -10.19 4.94
N ASN A 206 10.54 -9.30 5.78
CA ASN A 206 9.73 -8.62 6.79
C ASN A 206 8.65 -7.74 6.13
N TYR A 207 9.00 -7.06 5.03
CA TYR A 207 8.05 -6.25 4.28
C TYR A 207 6.95 -7.09 3.63
N ASN A 208 7.30 -8.24 3.04
CA ASN A 208 6.29 -9.17 2.52
C ASN A 208 5.30 -9.61 3.62
N LYS A 209 5.79 -9.83 4.85
CA LYS A 209 4.91 -10.16 5.97
C LYS A 209 3.95 -9.02 6.32
N LEU A 210 4.40 -7.77 6.24
CA LEU A 210 3.53 -6.59 6.41
C LEU A 210 2.47 -6.53 5.30
N LEU A 211 2.85 -6.73 4.04
CA LEU A 211 1.93 -6.75 2.90
C LEU A 211 0.87 -7.86 3.02
N ILE A 212 1.25 -9.06 3.45
CA ILE A 212 0.31 -10.17 3.72
C ILE A 212 -0.69 -9.78 4.81
N THR A 213 -0.23 -9.07 5.84
CA THR A 213 -1.08 -8.62 6.96
C THR A 213 -2.07 -7.56 6.49
N ALA A 214 -1.59 -6.55 5.75
CA ALA A 214 -2.43 -5.51 5.18
C ALA A 214 -3.48 -6.08 4.21
N LYS A 215 -3.07 -7.00 3.33
CA LYS A 215 -3.98 -7.70 2.41
C LYS A 215 -5.12 -8.39 3.16
N LYS A 216 -4.79 -9.13 4.22
CA LYS A 216 -5.80 -9.79 5.06
C LYS A 216 -6.75 -8.78 5.70
N SER A 217 -6.22 -7.70 6.28
CA SER A 217 -7.05 -6.65 6.89
C SER A 217 -7.99 -6.00 5.87
N ILE A 218 -7.52 -5.77 4.63
CA ILE A 218 -8.36 -5.24 3.55
C ILE A 218 -9.45 -6.25 3.15
N GLU A 219 -9.12 -7.52 3.00
CA GLU A 219 -10.09 -8.58 2.69
C GLU A 219 -11.15 -8.71 3.78
N ASP A 220 -10.77 -8.60 5.06
CA ASP A 220 -11.70 -8.64 6.19
C ASP A 220 -12.57 -7.38 6.24
N ALA A 221 -12.00 -6.19 6.04
CA ALA A 221 -12.76 -4.94 5.93
C ALA A 221 -13.83 -5.03 4.84
N LYS A 222 -13.51 -5.57 3.67
CA LYS A 222 -14.47 -5.75 2.58
C LYS A 222 -15.63 -6.68 2.94
N LYS A 223 -15.38 -7.78 3.65
CA LYS A 223 -16.45 -8.67 4.13
C LYS A 223 -17.38 -7.93 5.09
N LEU A 224 -16.80 -7.13 5.99
CA LEU A 224 -17.54 -6.33 6.96
C LEU A 224 -18.34 -5.21 6.29
N ILE A 225 -17.83 -4.61 5.21
CA ILE A 225 -18.57 -3.64 4.37
C ILE A 225 -19.82 -4.28 3.77
N ILE A 226 -19.74 -5.51 3.25
CA ILE A 226 -20.92 -6.21 2.70
C ILE A 226 -22.01 -6.37 3.76
N ILE A 227 -21.63 -6.67 5.01
CA ILE A 227 -22.56 -6.78 6.14
C ILE A 227 -23.15 -5.40 6.47
N GLU A 228 -22.32 -4.36 6.59
CA GLU A 228 -22.77 -2.99 6.88
C GLU A 228 -23.77 -2.48 5.83
N VAL A 229 -23.56 -2.78 4.56
CA VAL A 229 -24.47 -2.40 3.47
C VAL A 229 -25.77 -3.22 3.52
N ALA A 230 -25.73 -4.48 3.92
CA ALA A 230 -26.93 -5.31 4.04
C ALA A 230 -27.82 -4.91 5.24
N ASP A 231 -27.22 -4.36 6.30
CA ASP A 231 -27.91 -3.94 7.52
C ASP A 231 -28.48 -2.50 7.44
N THR A 232 -28.38 -1.81 6.29
CA THR A 232 -28.77 -0.38 6.13
C THR A 232 -29.72 -0.08 4.99
#